data_AF-A0A1I9GB84-F1
#
_entry.id   AF-A0A1I9GB84-F1
#
_cell.length_a   1.000
_cell.length_b   1.000
_cell.length_c   1.000
_cell.angle_alpha   90.00
_cell.angle_beta   90.00
_cell.angle_gamma   90.00
#
_symmetry.space_group_name_H-M   'P 1'
#
loop_
_entity.id
_entity.type
_entity.pdbx_description
1 polymer ?
#
loop_
_entity_poly.entity_id
_entity_poly.type
_entity_poly.pdbx_seq_one_letter_code
_entity_poly.pdbx_strand_id
1 'polypeptide(L)'
;KRQQLILSPLSIMSEIEYIDVRRKQIECLVNVLQSAGQQLTSDQWPTVIETVRVVVAGKLSYDEVLVKQSYEAVALMITDFLEILPFHCIQLLVETDAKYGSQQCELNISLSAL
;
A
#
# COMPACT_ATOMS: atom_id res chain seq x y z
N LYS A 1 1.98 -20.91 -6.84
CA LYS A 1 2.60 -20.48 -8.13
C LYS A 1 1.75 -19.52 -8.99
N ARG A 2 0.42 -19.36 -8.82
CA ARG A 2 -0.37 -18.37 -9.58
C ARG A 2 -0.46 -16.98 -8.92
N GLN A 3 -0.36 -16.88 -7.59
CA GLN A 3 -0.43 -15.60 -6.86
C GLN A 3 0.84 -14.76 -6.93
N GLN A 4 1.98 -15.36 -7.31
CA GLN A 4 3.23 -14.63 -7.57
C GLN A 4 3.15 -13.77 -8.84
N LEU A 5 2.16 -13.98 -9.71
CA LEU A 5 2.11 -13.36 -11.03
C LEU A 5 1.53 -11.93 -11.02
N ILE A 6 0.81 -11.50 -9.97
CA ILE A 6 0.13 -10.19 -9.97
C ILE A 6 0.97 -9.11 -9.27
N LEU A 7 1.71 -9.45 -8.21
CA LEU A 7 2.49 -8.46 -7.45
C LEU A 7 3.65 -7.85 -8.25
N SER A 8 4.30 -8.64 -9.11
CA SER A 8 5.40 -8.14 -9.94
C SER A 8 4.93 -7.08 -10.96
N PRO A 9 3.87 -7.32 -11.75
CA PRO A 9 3.27 -6.28 -12.59
C PRO A 9 2.85 -5.04 -11.79
N LEU A 10 2.22 -5.22 -10.63
CA LEU A 10 1.87 -4.08 -9.78
C LEU A 10 3.13 -3.31 -9.40
N SER A 11 4.17 -3.95 -8.88
CA SER A 11 5.43 -3.28 -8.54
C SER A 11 6.03 -2.49 -9.73
N ILE A 12 6.01 -3.03 -10.95
CA ILE A 12 6.50 -2.31 -12.14
C ILE A 12 5.66 -1.07 -12.46
N MET A 13 4.34 -1.13 -12.24
CA MET A 13 3.45 0.02 -12.43
C MET A 13 3.76 1.19 -11.47
N SER A 14 4.56 0.97 -10.41
CA SER A 14 5.07 2.02 -9.51
C SER A 14 5.88 3.11 -10.19
N GLU A 15 6.48 2.81 -11.34
CA GLU A 15 7.28 3.75 -12.11
C GLU A 15 6.46 4.58 -13.12
N ILE A 16 5.17 4.30 -13.28
CA ILE A 16 4.33 4.95 -14.30
C ILE A 16 3.86 6.33 -13.82
N GLU A 17 4.13 7.39 -14.56
CA GLU A 17 3.74 8.76 -14.16
C GLU A 17 2.25 9.07 -14.41
N TYR A 18 1.52 8.18 -15.10
CA TYR A 18 0.09 8.33 -15.37
C TYR A 18 -0.78 8.00 -14.14
N ILE A 19 -1.44 9.03 -13.59
CA ILE A 19 -2.16 8.92 -12.32
C ILE A 19 -3.33 7.93 -12.34
N ASP A 20 -4.03 7.79 -13.46
CA ASP A 20 -5.10 6.82 -13.66
C ASP A 20 -4.59 5.38 -13.57
N VAL A 21 -3.43 5.10 -14.15
CA VAL A 21 -2.75 3.79 -14.06
C VAL A 21 -2.36 3.49 -12.61
N ARG A 22 -1.80 4.50 -11.91
CA ARG A 22 -1.40 4.38 -10.50
C ARG A 22 -2.59 4.12 -9.58
N ARG A 23 -3.71 4.83 -9.77
CA ARG A 23 -4.95 4.59 -9.01
C ARG A 23 -5.49 3.18 -9.24
N LYS A 24 -5.53 2.71 -10.49
CA LYS A 24 -5.95 1.34 -10.81
C LYS A 24 -5.02 0.27 -10.25
N GLN A 25 -3.72 0.54 -10.18
CA GLN A 25 -2.76 -0.34 -9.51
C GLN A 25 -3.10 -0.49 -8.03
N ILE A 26 -3.29 0.63 -7.32
CA ILE A 26 -3.60 0.59 -5.87
C ILE A 26 -4.98 -0.03 -5.59
N GLU A 27 -5.99 0.28 -6.40
CA GLU A 27 -7.31 -0.38 -6.33
C GLU A 27 -7.16 -1.90 -6.48
N CYS A 28 -6.35 -2.37 -7.42
CA CYS A 28 -6.07 -3.79 -7.60
C CYS A 28 -5.34 -4.38 -6.38
N LEU A 29 -4.37 -3.68 -5.81
CA LEU A 29 -3.64 -4.11 -4.61
C LEU A 29 -4.57 -4.27 -3.41
N VAL A 30 -5.46 -3.30 -3.17
CA VAL A 30 -6.48 -3.36 -2.10
C VAL A 30 -7.39 -4.58 -2.30
N ASN A 31 -7.87 -4.81 -3.53
CA ASN A 31 -8.70 -5.98 -3.84
C ASN A 31 -7.95 -7.31 -3.60
N VAL A 32 -6.65 -7.38 -3.90
CA VAL A 32 -5.82 -8.56 -3.62
C VAL A 32 -5.68 -8.78 -2.12
N LEU A 33 -5.44 -7.72 -1.33
CA LEU A 33 -5.36 -7.81 0.13
C LEU A 33 -6.66 -8.33 0.73
N GLN A 34 -7.80 -7.76 0.33
CA GLN A 34 -9.12 -8.16 0.84
C GLN A 34 -9.51 -9.60 0.45
N SER A 35 -9.18 -10.03 -0.76
CA SER A 35 -9.61 -11.35 -1.27
C SER A 35 -8.62 -12.49 -1.00
N ALA A 36 -7.33 -12.18 -0.89
CA ALA A 36 -6.26 -13.17 -0.85
C ALA A 36 -5.09 -12.80 0.07
N GLY A 37 -5.18 -11.75 0.88
CA GLY A 37 -4.10 -11.29 1.76
C GLY A 37 -3.60 -12.36 2.73
N GLN A 38 -4.50 -13.18 3.28
CA GLN A 38 -4.17 -14.31 4.16
C GLN A 38 -3.32 -15.41 3.48
N GLN A 39 -3.25 -15.41 2.14
CA GLN A 39 -2.50 -16.40 1.35
C GLN A 39 -1.13 -15.87 0.91
N LEU A 40 -0.81 -14.61 1.24
CA LEU A 40 0.48 -14.02 0.93
C LEU A 40 1.59 -14.66 1.75
N THR A 41 2.66 -15.05 1.07
CA THR A 41 3.84 -15.62 1.70
C THR A 41 4.75 -14.53 2.27
N SER A 42 5.61 -14.90 3.21
CA SER A 42 6.55 -14.00 3.89
C SER A 42 7.36 -13.10 2.93
N ASP A 43 7.78 -13.65 1.79
CA ASP A 43 8.55 -12.96 0.75
C ASP A 43 7.72 -11.97 -0.11
N GLN A 44 6.40 -12.04 -0.06
CA GLN A 44 5.52 -11.18 -0.85
C GLN A 44 5.17 -9.87 -0.15
N TRP A 45 5.10 -9.87 1.18
CA TRP A 45 4.76 -8.70 1.99
C TRP A 45 5.66 -7.49 1.76
N PRO A 46 7.00 -7.61 1.63
CA PRO A 46 7.84 -6.46 1.32
C PRO A 46 7.43 -5.75 0.02
N THR A 47 7.02 -6.50 -1.00
CA THR A 47 6.59 -5.95 -2.29
C THR A 47 5.28 -5.17 -2.15
N VAL A 48 4.33 -5.70 -1.37
CA VAL A 48 3.06 -5.03 -1.07
C VAL A 48 3.30 -3.70 -0.35
N ILE A 49 4.12 -3.73 0.71
CA ILE A 49 4.39 -2.55 1.54
C ILE A 49 5.16 -1.51 0.72
N GLU A 50 6.16 -1.90 -0.07
CA GLU A 50 6.90 -0.95 -0.89
C GLU A 50 6.02 -0.34 -1.99
N THR A 51 5.06 -1.10 -2.54
CA THR A 51 4.13 -0.58 -3.56
C THR A 51 3.31 0.60 -3.05
N VAL A 52 2.85 0.56 -1.79
CA VAL A 52 2.15 1.71 -1.17
C VAL A 52 3.14 2.78 -0.72
N ARG A 53 4.30 2.40 -0.16
CA ARG A 53 5.33 3.36 0.27
C ARG A 53 5.80 4.30 -0.85
N VAL A 54 5.93 3.79 -2.08
CA VAL A 54 6.31 4.60 -3.25
C VAL A 54 5.27 5.67 -3.58
N VAL A 55 3.99 5.49 -3.24
CA VAL A 55 2.95 6.52 -3.45
C VAL A 55 3.27 7.78 -2.64
N VAL A 56 3.50 7.62 -1.33
CA VAL A 56 3.77 8.76 -0.43
C VAL A 56 5.19 9.32 -0.60
N ALA A 57 6.15 8.48 -1.00
CA ALA A 57 7.54 8.92 -1.24
C ALA A 57 7.78 9.47 -2.66
N GLY A 58 6.85 9.25 -3.58
CA GLY A 58 7.01 9.52 -5.01
C GLY A 58 6.51 10.88 -5.46
N LYS A 59 6.65 11.13 -6.78
CA LYS A 59 6.23 12.39 -7.43
C LYS A 59 4.72 12.64 -7.39
N LEU A 60 3.93 11.59 -7.22
CA LEU A 60 2.46 11.64 -7.22
C LEU A 60 1.86 11.71 -5.81
N SER A 61 2.68 11.97 -4.79
CA SER A 61 2.22 12.13 -3.41
C SER A 61 1.22 13.28 -3.26
N TYR A 62 1.19 14.26 -4.17
CA TYR A 62 0.18 15.33 -4.13
C TYR A 62 -1.24 14.86 -4.50
N ASP A 63 -1.42 13.67 -5.08
CA ASP A 63 -2.72 13.18 -5.51
C ASP A 63 -3.51 12.58 -4.33
N GLU A 64 -4.50 13.34 -3.85
CA GLU A 64 -5.29 12.97 -2.67
C GLU A 64 -5.95 11.59 -2.79
N VAL A 65 -6.54 11.29 -3.95
CA VAL A 65 -7.28 10.04 -4.16
C VAL A 65 -6.32 8.87 -4.10
N LEU A 66 -5.19 8.94 -4.81
CA LEU A 66 -4.17 7.90 -4.80
C LEU A 66 -3.60 7.69 -3.40
N VAL A 67 -3.29 8.77 -2.68
CA VAL A 67 -2.76 8.69 -1.30
C VAL A 67 -3.78 8.02 -0.39
N LYS A 68 -5.05 8.46 -0.39
CA LYS A 68 -6.11 7.87 0.44
C LYS A 68 -6.30 6.38 0.14
N GLN A 69 -6.42 6.00 -1.14
CA GLN A 69 -6.55 4.60 -1.54
C GLN A 69 -5.34 3.75 -1.11
N SER A 70 -4.13 4.29 -1.21
CA SER A 70 -2.93 3.57 -0.79
C SER A 70 -2.82 3.45 0.73
N TYR A 71 -3.36 4.43 1.47
CA TYR A 71 -3.47 4.36 2.92
C TYR A 71 -4.51 3.32 3.38
N GLU A 72 -5.60 3.12 2.64
CA GLU A 72 -6.54 2.02 2.92
C GLU A 72 -5.84 0.66 2.93
N ALA A 73 -4.91 0.42 1.99
CA ALA A 73 -4.09 -0.79 2.01
C ALA A 73 -3.16 -0.87 3.24
N VAL A 74 -2.58 0.26 3.68
CA VAL A 74 -1.79 0.33 4.93
C VAL A 74 -2.66 -0.01 6.14
N ALA A 75 -3.84 0.60 6.25
CA ALA A 75 -4.79 0.34 7.33
C ALA A 75 -5.18 -1.13 7.37
N LEU A 76 -5.53 -1.75 6.23
CA LEU A 76 -5.81 -3.19 6.15
C LEU A 76 -4.64 -4.05 6.63
N MET A 77 -3.39 -3.70 6.29
CA MET A 77 -2.20 -4.40 6.79
C MET A 77 -2.07 -4.32 8.31
N ILE A 78 -2.34 -3.16 8.90
CA ILE A 78 -2.27 -2.96 10.34
C ILE A 78 -3.42 -3.67 11.07
N THR A 79 -4.64 -3.64 10.53
CA THR A 79 -5.82 -4.18 11.22
C THR A 79 -5.97 -5.69 11.05
N ASP A 80 -5.71 -6.21 9.84
CA ASP A 80 -6.13 -7.57 9.47
C ASP A 80 -4.95 -8.53 9.29
N PHE A 81 -3.74 -8.01 9.10
CA PHE A 81 -2.57 -8.82 8.72
C PHE A 81 -1.38 -8.70 9.68
N LEU A 82 -1.45 -7.86 10.71
CA LEU A 82 -0.32 -7.62 11.62
C LEU A 82 0.19 -8.90 12.31
N GLU A 83 -0.71 -9.81 12.67
CA GLU A 83 -0.36 -11.07 13.33
C GLU A 83 0.37 -12.07 12.43
N ILE A 84 0.17 -11.97 11.11
CA ILE A 84 0.78 -12.89 10.12
C ILE A 84 1.99 -12.26 9.41
N LEU A 85 2.24 -10.97 9.61
CA LEU A 85 3.34 -10.25 8.99
C LEU A 85 4.70 -10.72 9.55
N PRO A 86 5.70 -10.96 8.69
CA PRO A 86 7.07 -11.20 9.14
C PRO A 86 7.60 -10.01 9.94
N PHE A 87 8.41 -10.24 10.97
CA PHE A 87 8.92 -9.17 11.85
C PHE A 87 9.61 -8.02 11.09
N HIS A 88 10.43 -8.34 10.08
CA HIS A 88 11.08 -7.32 9.25
C HIS A 88 10.09 -6.47 8.42
N CYS A 89 8.93 -7.03 8.07
CA CYS A 89 7.85 -6.32 7.39
C CYS A 89 7.09 -5.40 8.36
N ILE A 90 6.98 -5.74 9.64
CA ILE A 90 6.34 -4.88 10.65
C ILE A 90 7.10 -3.56 10.76
N GLN A 91 8.43 -3.61 10.86
CA GLN A 91 9.24 -2.38 10.88
C GLN A 91 9.02 -1.55 9.61
N LEU A 92 9.07 -2.17 8.44
CA LEU A 92 8.84 -1.49 7.16
C LEU A 92 7.44 -0.87 7.07
N LEU A 93 6.41 -1.56 7.59
CA LEU A 93 5.03 -1.07 7.63
C LEU A 93 4.90 0.14 8.56
N VAL A 94 5.50 0.10 9.75
CA VAL A 94 5.51 1.23 10.70
C VAL A 94 6.22 2.44 10.11
N GLU A 95 7.38 2.25 9.48
CA GLU A 95 8.08 3.34 8.78
C GLU A 95 7.25 3.91 7.62
N THR A 96 6.48 3.07 6.94
CA THR A 96 5.61 3.47 5.84
C THR A 96 4.42 4.26 6.36
N ASP A 97 3.72 3.77 7.38
CA ASP A 97 2.61 4.47 8.04
C ASP A 97 3.04 5.84 8.58
N ALA A 98 4.22 5.91 9.20
CA ALA A 98 4.80 7.18 9.65
C ALA A 98 5.02 8.17 8.50
N LYS A 99 5.42 7.71 7.31
CA LYS A 99 5.55 8.58 6.12
C LYS A 99 4.21 9.14 5.70
N TYR A 100 3.15 8.34 5.69
CA TYR A 100 1.78 8.81 5.43
C TYR A 100 1.35 9.87 6.45
N GLY A 101 1.60 9.65 7.74
CA GLY A 101 1.28 10.63 8.79
C GLY A 101 2.11 11.92 8.70
N SER A 102 3.34 11.85 8.20
CA SER A 102 4.23 13.01 8.05
C SER A 102 3.98 13.85 6.79
N GLN A 103 3.09 13.39 5.92
CA GLN A 103 2.85 14.02 4.63
C GLN A 103 2.24 15.42 4.83
N GLN A 104 2.88 16.44 4.23
CA GLN A 104 2.52 17.86 4.42
C GLN A 104 1.35 18.35 3.56
N CYS A 105 0.81 17.51 2.66
CA CYS A 105 -0.45 17.82 2.01
C CYS A 105 -1.55 17.71 3.08
N GLU A 106 -2.29 18.79 3.35
CA GLU A 106 -3.53 18.79 4.12
C GLU A 106 -4.61 17.99 3.39
N LEU A 107 -4.35 16.71 3.14
CA LEU A 107 -5.40 15.76 2.89
C LEU A 107 -6.06 15.61 4.25
N ASN A 108 -7.34 15.91 4.35
CA ASN A 108 -8.12 15.59 5.53
C ASN A 108 -8.24 14.04 5.62
N ILE A 109 -7.12 13.36 5.91
CA ILE A 109 -7.04 11.95 6.34
C ILE A 109 -7.22 11.88 7.86
N SER A 110 -7.57 13.01 8.50
CA SER A 110 -8.07 13.03 9.87
C SER A 110 -9.32 12.15 9.94
N LEU A 111 -9.05 10.90 10.31
CA LEU A 111 -9.88 9.99 11.06
C LEU A 111 -11.23 10.61 11.45
N SER A 112 -12.23 10.50 10.58
CA SER A 112 -13.61 10.48 11.06
C SER A 112 -13.87 9.08 11.61
N ALA A 113 -13.12 8.72 12.66
CA ALA A 113 -13.49 7.60 13.51
C ALA A 113 -14.63 8.09 14.40
N LEU A 114 -15.85 7.72 14.02
CA LEU A 114 -16.91 7.13 14.85
C LEU A 114 -18.18 6.94 14.02
#